data_AF-A0AAW0KQA2-F1
#
_entry.id   AF-A0AAW0KQA2-F1
#
_cell.length_a   1.000
_cell.length_b   1.000
_cell.length_c   1.000
_cell.angle_alpha   90.00
_cell.angle_beta   90.00
_cell.angle_gamma   90.00
#
_symmetry.space_group_name_H-M   'P 1'
#
loop_
_entity.id
_entity.type
_entity.pdbx_description
1 polymer ?
#
loop_
_entity_poly.entity_id
_entity_poly.type
_entity_poly.pdbx_seq_one_letter_code
_entity_poly.pdbx_strand_id
1 'polypeptide(L)' 'MTIEETAMVRKMILVGLWCIQTNPSDRPSMSKVIEMLEGNIEALQIPPKPFLSSPPRSPVEESSTY' A
#
# COMPACT_ATOMS: atom_id res chain seq x y z
N MET A 1 2.00 12.05 20.77
CA MET A 1 2.65 11.16 19.79
C MET A 1 4.15 11.40 19.88
N THR A 2 4.90 10.43 20.42
CA THR A 2 6.36 10.50 20.53
C THR A 2 7.01 10.24 19.16
N ILE A 3 8.29 10.56 19.04
CA ILE A 3 9.06 10.26 17.82
C ILE A 3 9.10 8.75 17.56
N GLU A 4 9.22 7.95 18.62
CA GLU A 4 9.23 6.49 18.59
C GLU A 4 7.88 5.92 18.14
N GLU A 5 6.77 6.42 18.68
CA GLU A 5 5.42 6.06 18.23
C GLU A 5 5.23 6.38 16.75
N THR A 6 5.71 7.55 16.32
CA THR A 6 5.62 7.96 14.91
C THR A 6 6.42 7.04 14.00
N ALA A 7 7.62 6.63 14.42
CA ALA A 7 8.44 5.66 13.69
C ALA A 7 7.75 4.30 13.59
N MET A 8 7.12 3.84 14.68
CA MET A 8 6.36 2.59 14.69
C MET A 8 5.17 2.65 13.72
N VAL A 9 4.39 3.74 13.75
CA VAL A 9 3.25 3.95 12.83
C VAL A 9 3.72 3.94 11.38
N ARG A 10 4.81 4.65 11.06
CA ARG A 10 5.37 4.66 9.70
C ARG A 10 5.80 3.28 9.25
N LYS A 11 6.44 2.50 10.13
CA LYS A 11 6.83 1.11 9.84
C LYS A 11 5.60 0.25 9.54
N MET A 12 4.56 0.33 10.37
CA MET A 12 3.32 -0.41 10.18
C MET A 12 2.63 -0.06 8.86
N ILE A 13 2.63 1.23 8.48
CA ILE A 13 2.10 1.68 7.19
C ILE A 13 2.89 1.05 6.03
N LEU A 14 4.22 1.12 6.05
CA LEU A 14 5.05 0.56 4.97
C LEU A 14 4.86 -0.95 4.83
N VAL A 15 4.89 -1.70 5.94
CA VAL A 15 4.64 -3.15 5.94
C VAL A 15 3.23 -3.46 5.43
N GLY A 16 2.22 -2.72 5.91
CA GLY A 16 0.84 -2.87 5.45
C GLY A 16 0.69 -2.65 3.95
N LEU A 17 1.32 -1.60 3.41
CA LEU A 17 1.30 -1.30 1.97
C LEU A 17 1.93 -2.43 1.15
N TRP A 18 3.05 -3.02 1.60
CA TRP A 18 3.64 -4.19 0.95
C TRP A 18 2.70 -5.41 0.95
N CYS A 19 1.97 -5.65 2.03
CA CYS A 19 1.07 -6.80 2.15
C CYS A 19 -0.18 -6.70 1.25
N ILE A 20 -0.66 -5.48 0.97
CA ILE A 20 -1.89 -5.24 0.19
C ILE A 20 -1.64 -5.00 -1.31
N GLN A 21 -0.42 -5.24 -1.81
CA GLN A 21 -0.08 -5.04 -3.21
C GLN A 21 -1.05 -5.77 -4.15
N THR A 22 -1.45 -5.09 -5.23
CA THR A 22 -2.41 -5.62 -6.20
C THR A 22 -1.85 -6.82 -6.95
N ASN A 23 -0.56 -6.78 -7.30
CA ASN A 23 0.17 -7.91 -7.85
C ASN A 23 0.58 -8.86 -6.70
N PRO A 24 0.12 -10.13 -6.68
CA PRO A 24 0.48 -11.08 -5.65
C PRO A 24 1.98 -11.34 -5.54
N SER A 25 2.72 -11.24 -6.65
CA SER A 25 4.17 -11.48 -6.69
C SER A 25 4.98 -10.42 -5.95
N ASP A 26 4.41 -9.23 -5.74
CA ASP A 26 5.05 -8.15 -5.01
C ASP A 26 4.82 -8.26 -3.49
N ARG A 27 3.93 -9.17 -3.04
CA ARG A 27 3.64 -9.32 -1.61
C ARG A 27 4.78 -10.09 -0.92
N PRO A 28 5.27 -9.62 0.24
CA PRO A 28 6.27 -10.35 1.00
C PRO A 28 5.70 -11.65 1.56
N SER A 29 6.58 -12.64 1.77
CA SER A 29 6.24 -13.82 2.58
C SER A 29 6.05 -13.43 4.05
N MET A 30 5.32 -14.24 4.82
CA MET A 30 5.14 -13.97 6.26
C MET A 30 6.46 -13.89 7.04
N SER A 31 7.45 -14.71 6.68
CA SER A 31 8.79 -14.62 7.26
C SER A 31 9.45 -13.26 7.00
N LYS A 32 9.28 -12.72 5.79
CA LYS A 32 9.79 -11.38 5.45
C LYS A 32 9.02 -10.28 6.18
N VAL A 33 7.70 -10.43 6.35
CA VAL A 33 6.89 -9.48 7.14
C VAL A 33 7.39 -9.40 8.58
N ILE A 34 7.68 -10.54 9.21
CA ILE A 34 8.24 -10.57 10.57
C ILE A 34 9.59 -9.86 10.61
N GLU A 35 10.50 -10.17 9.67
CA GLU A 35 11.80 -9.51 9.54
C GLU A 35 11.65 -7.97 9.38
N MET A 36 10.67 -7.51 8.60
CA MET A 36 10.40 -6.08 8.42
C MET A 36 9.88 -5.41 9.70
N LEU A 37 9.06 -6.10 10.49
CA LEU A 37 8.49 -5.57 11.73
C LEU A 37 9.55 -5.46 12.84
N GLU A 38 10.39 -6.47 12.97
CA GLU A 38 11.49 -6.54 13.94
C GLU A 38 12.69 -5.69 13.52
N GLY A 39 12.92 -5.51 12.21
CA GLY A 39 14.04 -4.77 11.64
C GLY A 39 13.93 -3.24 11.68
N ASN A 40 14.94 -2.55 11.13
CA ASN A 40 14.98 -1.08 11.08
C ASN A 40 14.06 -0.52 9.97
N ILE A 41 13.34 0.57 10.27
CA ILE A 41 12.49 1.26 9.29
C ILE A 41 13.29 1.82 8.10
N GLU A 42 14.53 2.26 8.32
CA GLU A 42 15.34 2.83 7.22
C GLU A 42 15.77 1.78 6.19
N ALA A 43 15.69 0.49 6.53
CA ALA A 43 15.91 -0.60 5.58
C ALA A 43 14.67 -0.89 4.71
N LEU A 44 13.50 -0.35 5.06
CA LEU A 44 12.26 -0.57 4.32
C LEU A 44 12.15 0.41 3.16
N GLN A 45 12.03 -0.13 1.95
CA GLN A 45 11.74 0.66 0.77
C GLN A 45 10.22 0.87 0.62
N ILE A 46 9.85 1.96 -0.06
CA ILE A 46 8.47 2.23 -0.43
C ILE A 46 8.00 1.14 -1.43
N PRO A 47 6.85 0.50 -1.21
CA PRO A 47 6.33 -0.51 -2.12
C PRO A 47 6.00 0.08 -3.50
N PRO A 48 6.00 -0.77 -4.56
CA PRO A 48 5.71 -0.30 -5.90
C PRO A 48 4.29 0.24 -5.99
N LYS A 49 4.10 1.32 -6.76
CA LYS A 49 2.78 1.93 -6.95
C LYS A 49 1.84 0.90 -7.60
N PRO A 50 0.66 0.64 -7.02
CA PRO A 50 -0.28 -0.32 -7.59
C PRO A 50 -0.75 0.16 -8.97
N PHE A 51 -0.81 -0.78 -9.92
CA PHE A 51 -1.42 -0.54 -11.22
C PHE A 51 -2.94 -0.63 -11.07
N LEU A 52 -3.63 0.50 -11.15
CA LEU A 52 -5.08 0.57 -11.14
C LEU A 52 -5.57 0.61 -12.59
N SER A 53 -5.93 -0.54 -13.15
CA SER A 53 -6.70 -0.57 -14.40
C SER A 53 -8.15 -0.24 -14.08
N SER A 54 -8.51 1.04 -14.19
CA SER A 54 -9.92 1.42 -14.22
C SER A 54 -10.42 1.27 -15.66
N PRO A 55 -11.56 0.60 -15.88
CA PRO A 55 -12.28 0.74 -17.15
C PRO A 55 -12.55 2.24 -17.39
N PRO A 56 -12.56 2.71 -18.66
CA PRO A 56 -13.03 4.06 -18.96
C PRO A 56 -14.37 4.28 -18.29
N ARG A 57 -14.55 5.43 -17.61
CA ARG A 57 -15.89 5.81 -17.14
C ARG A 57 -16.80 5.79 -18.36
N SER A 58 -17.88 5.01 -18.28
CA SER A 58 -18.98 5.14 -19.23
C SER A 58 -19.37 6.62 -19.28
N PRO A 59 -19.60 7.20 -20.46
CA PRO A 59 -20.15 8.55 -20.55
C PRO A 59 -21.37 8.63 -19.62
N VAL A 60 -21.41 9.65 -18.78
CA VAL A 60 -22.65 9.99 -18.08
C VAL A 60 -23.63 10.31 -19.19
N GLU A 61 -24.59 9.43 -19.47
CA GLU A 61 -25.78 9.82 -20.22
C GLU A 61 -26.48 10.85 -19.34
N GLU A 62 -26.12 12.11 -19.57
CA GLU A 62 -26.91 13.25 -19.15
C GLU A 62 -28.21 13.14 -19.94
N SER A 63 -29.19 12.42 -19.38
CA SER A 63 -30.59 12.53 -19.80
C SER A 63 -31.05 13.95 -19.48
N SER A 64 -30.58 14.90 -20.27
CA SER A 64 -31.29 16.14 -20.50
C SER A 64 -32.39 15.79 -21.48
N THR A 65 -33.59 15.57 -20.97
CA THR A 65 -34.78 15.90 -21.76
C THR A 65 -35.90 16.29 -20.81
N TYR A 66 -36.25 17.57 -20.90
CA TYR A 66 -37.54 18.23 -20.67
C TYR A 66 -38.64 17.47 -19.92
#